data_AF-A0A950DJQ6-F1
#
_entry.id   AF-A0A950DJQ6-F1
#
_cell.length_a   1.000
_cell.length_b   1.000
_cell.length_c   1.000
_cell.angle_alpha   90.00
_cell.angle_beta   90.00
_cell.angle_gamma   90.00
#
_symmetry.space_group_name_H-M   'P 1'
#
loop_
_entity.id
_entity.type
_entity.pdbx_description
1 polymer ?
#
loop_
_entity_poly.entity_id
_entity_poly.type
_entity_poly.pdbx_seq_one_letter_code
_entity_poly.pdbx_strand_id
1 'polypeptide(L)'
;YNCSPSFNWQKALAPDKIASFQRDIAQMGYRFQFVTLAGFHSLNLTMFNLARDYRERGMAAYCELQQAEFAAEVEGYTATRHQREVGVGYFDAIAAVISGGKSSTTALARSTEAAQFCESEAKVCKTETKVPTGPQYGYDDGLVHNHNWAVHDWAAIDRAASNA
;
A
#
# COMPACT_ATOMS: atom_id res chain seq x y z
N TYR A 1 12.29 19.52 -23.61
CA TYR A 1 13.11 20.30 -22.67
C TYR A 1 13.26 19.50 -21.39
N ASN A 2 14.50 19.30 -20.94
CA ASN A 2 14.78 18.63 -19.68
C ASN A 2 14.64 19.63 -18.52
N CYS A 3 13.60 19.50 -17.72
CA CYS A 3 13.44 20.19 -16.44
C CYS A 3 14.32 19.49 -15.38
N SER A 4 15.64 19.64 -15.52
CA SER A 4 16.63 18.83 -14.81
C SER A 4 16.60 19.02 -13.29
N PRO A 5 16.58 17.94 -12.49
CA PRO A 5 16.81 18.00 -11.04
C PRO A 5 18.24 18.43 -10.66
N SER A 6 19.20 18.39 -11.60
CA SER A 6 20.54 18.93 -11.36
C SER A 6 20.57 20.44 -11.18
N PHE A 7 19.49 21.15 -11.52
CA PHE A 7 19.34 22.56 -11.21
C PHE A 7 18.82 22.75 -9.79
N ASN A 8 19.43 23.66 -9.04
CA ASN A 8 18.81 24.19 -7.84
C ASN A 8 17.74 25.23 -8.25
N TRP A 9 16.52 24.76 -8.46
CA TRP A 9 15.41 25.55 -9.00
C TRP A 9 15.09 26.80 -8.19
N GLN A 10 15.01 26.69 -6.85
CA GLN A 10 14.72 27.84 -5.98
C GLN A 10 15.87 28.85 -5.91
N LYS A 11 17.11 28.41 -6.12
CA LYS A 11 18.26 29.32 -6.25
C LYS A 11 18.25 30.06 -7.59
N ALA A 12 17.73 29.42 -8.64
CA ALA A 12 17.75 29.96 -10.00
C ALA A 12 16.53 30.83 -10.34
N LEU A 13 15.36 30.50 -9.78
CA LEU A 13 14.08 31.10 -10.18
C LEU A 13 13.21 31.42 -8.95
N ALA A 14 12.48 32.53 -9.05
CA ALA A 14 11.45 32.90 -8.08
C ALA A 14 10.25 31.91 -8.14
N PRO A 15 9.46 31.76 -7.05
CA PRO A 15 8.37 30.78 -6.98
C PRO A 15 7.32 30.91 -8.09
N ASP A 16 6.96 32.14 -8.47
CA ASP A 16 6.02 32.42 -9.56
C ASP A 16 6.56 31.93 -10.91
N LYS A 17 7.87 32.11 -11.16
CA LYS A 17 8.55 31.62 -12.36
C LYS A 17 8.70 30.11 -12.39
N ILE A 18 8.94 29.47 -11.26
CA ILE A 18 8.95 27.99 -11.17
C ILE A 18 7.57 27.46 -11.53
N ALA A 19 6.50 28.06 -10.99
CA ALA A 19 5.12 27.64 -11.25
C ALA A 19 4.68 27.85 -12.70
N SER A 20 5.17 28.89 -13.39
CA SER A 20 4.84 29.15 -14.80
C SER A 20 5.80 28.48 -15.80
N PHE A 21 6.98 28.02 -15.37
CA PHE A 21 8.11 27.63 -16.23
C PHE A 21 7.71 26.75 -17.41
N GLN A 22 7.01 25.63 -17.16
CA GLN A 22 6.62 24.69 -18.20
C GLN A 22 5.66 25.30 -19.24
N ARG A 23 4.71 26.14 -18.79
CA ARG A 23 3.78 26.87 -19.67
C ARG A 23 4.52 27.89 -20.52
N ASP A 24 5.46 28.60 -19.92
CA ASP A 24 6.22 29.66 -20.61
C ASP A 24 7.10 29.06 -21.71
N ILE A 25 7.84 27.97 -21.43
CA ILE A 25 8.65 27.31 -22.45
C ILE A 25 7.79 26.54 -23.48
N ALA A 26 6.58 26.11 -23.11
CA ALA A 26 5.64 25.58 -24.10
C ALA A 26 5.26 26.63 -25.14
N GLN A 27 5.07 27.90 -24.75
CA GLN A 27 4.79 29.00 -25.69
C GLN A 27 5.96 29.24 -26.66
N MET A 28 7.19 28.91 -26.27
CA MET A 28 8.40 29.00 -27.11
C MET A 28 8.56 27.80 -28.08
N GLY A 29 7.67 26.81 -28.03
CA GLY A 29 7.71 25.63 -28.92
C GLY A 29 8.28 24.35 -28.30
N TYR A 30 8.64 24.34 -27.00
CA TYR A 30 9.05 23.11 -26.31
C TYR A 30 7.85 22.21 -26.00
N ARG A 31 7.47 21.37 -26.97
CA ARG A 31 6.27 20.50 -26.91
C ARG A 31 6.42 19.25 -26.07
N PHE A 32 7.65 18.73 -25.91
CA PHE A 32 7.93 17.61 -25.03
C PHE A 32 8.78 18.11 -23.85
N GLN A 33 8.31 17.91 -22.63
CA GLN A 33 8.96 18.37 -21.40
C GLN A 33 8.93 17.25 -20.37
N PHE A 34 10.04 17.08 -19.65
CA PHE A 34 10.19 15.96 -18.72
C PHE A 34 11.23 16.28 -17.65
N VAL A 35 11.15 15.57 -16.53
CA VAL A 35 12.11 15.64 -15.43
C VAL A 35 12.90 14.34 -15.41
N THR A 36 14.18 14.38 -15.77
CA THR A 36 15.00 13.16 -15.97
C THR A 36 15.11 12.27 -14.74
N LEU A 37 15.33 12.85 -13.55
CA LEU A 37 15.63 12.11 -12.32
C LEU A 37 14.48 12.13 -11.30
N ALA A 38 13.23 12.39 -11.73
CA ALA A 38 12.08 12.43 -10.83
C ALA A 38 11.94 11.13 -10.03
N GLY A 39 11.96 9.97 -10.70
CA GLY A 39 11.86 8.67 -10.04
C GLY A 39 12.99 8.40 -9.04
N PHE A 40 14.23 8.79 -9.35
CA PHE A 40 15.36 8.64 -8.44
C PHE A 40 15.15 9.43 -7.15
N HIS A 41 14.78 10.70 -7.25
CA HIS A 41 14.57 11.54 -6.07
C HIS A 41 13.35 11.09 -5.25
N SER A 42 12.23 10.79 -5.89
CA SER A 42 11.01 10.33 -5.19
C SER A 42 11.22 9.01 -4.46
N LEU A 43 11.87 8.02 -5.08
CA LEU A 43 12.13 6.72 -4.48
C LEU A 43 13.08 6.82 -3.28
N ASN A 44 14.22 7.50 -3.45
CA ASN A 44 15.23 7.59 -2.40
C ASN A 44 14.74 8.40 -1.19
N LEU A 45 14.11 9.55 -1.42
CA LEU A 45 13.65 10.40 -0.33
C LEU A 45 12.53 9.74 0.48
N THR A 46 11.55 9.13 -0.19
CA THR A 46 10.43 8.45 0.48
C THR A 46 10.94 7.29 1.34
N MET A 47 11.82 6.45 0.78
CA MET A 47 12.38 5.32 1.53
C MET A 47 13.30 5.77 2.67
N PHE A 48 14.11 6.82 2.47
CA PHE A 48 14.96 7.37 3.53
C PHE A 48 14.13 7.87 4.72
N ASN A 49 13.06 8.63 4.45
CA ASN A 49 12.17 9.11 5.50
C ASN A 49 11.46 7.96 6.22
N LEU A 50 10.92 6.99 5.46
CA LEU A 50 10.28 5.81 6.05
C LEU A 50 11.24 5.04 6.94
N ALA A 51 12.46 4.74 6.48
CA ALA A 51 13.44 3.99 7.26
C ALA A 51 13.88 4.72 8.54
N ARG A 52 14.09 6.04 8.46
CA ARG A 52 14.41 6.88 9.62
C ARG A 52 13.29 6.85 10.65
N ASP A 53 12.06 7.10 10.21
CA ASP A 53 10.90 7.18 11.09
C ASP A 53 10.53 5.81 11.67
N TYR A 54 10.69 4.74 10.88
CA TYR A 54 10.48 3.36 11.32
C TYR A 54 11.49 2.94 12.39
N ARG A 55 12.76 3.38 12.30
CA ARG A 55 13.74 3.17 13.36
C ARG A 55 13.30 3.78 14.70
N GLU A 56 12.62 4.91 14.66
CA GLU A 56 12.24 5.67 15.87
C GLU A 56 10.86 5.28 16.42
N ARG A 57 9.90 4.96 15.54
CA ARG A 57 8.48 4.80 15.88
C ARG A 57 7.90 3.44 15.45
N GLY A 58 8.70 2.60 14.81
CA GLY A 58 8.29 1.28 14.32
C GLY A 58 7.06 1.34 13.44
N MET A 59 6.10 0.46 13.71
CA MET A 59 4.88 0.32 12.92
C MET A 59 4.04 1.59 12.83
N ALA A 60 4.13 2.53 13.79
CA ALA A 60 3.40 3.79 13.69
C ALA A 60 3.78 4.59 12.41
N ALA A 61 5.06 4.59 12.04
CA ALA A 61 5.53 5.24 10.82
C ALA A 61 5.00 4.56 9.55
N TYR A 62 4.92 3.23 9.57
CA TYR A 62 4.35 2.48 8.44
C TYR A 62 2.83 2.67 8.33
N CYS A 63 2.12 2.70 9.47
CA CYS A 63 0.68 2.98 9.49
C CYS A 63 0.37 4.36 8.91
N GLU A 64 1.18 5.40 9.18
CA GLU A 64 1.00 6.72 8.58
C GLU A 64 1.12 6.69 7.06
N LEU A 65 2.10 5.95 6.51
CA LEU A 65 2.20 5.72 5.07
C LEU A 65 0.94 5.04 4.54
N GLN A 66 0.50 3.95 5.18
CA GLN A 66 -0.70 3.22 4.77
C GLN A 66 -1.96 4.09 4.83
N GLN A 67 -2.13 4.94 5.85
CA GLN A 67 -3.26 5.87 5.93
C GLN A 67 -3.19 6.96 4.85
N ALA A 68 -1.99 7.41 4.48
CA ALA A 68 -1.82 8.31 3.35
C ALA A 68 -2.21 7.64 2.02
N GLU A 69 -1.90 6.36 1.84
CA GLU A 69 -2.34 5.59 0.68
C GLU A 69 -3.87 5.46 0.63
N PHE A 70 -4.53 5.16 1.76
CA PHE A 70 -6.00 5.13 1.83
C PHE A 70 -6.62 6.51 1.54
N ALA A 71 -6.05 7.58 2.07
CA ALA A 71 -6.51 8.93 1.82
C ALA A 71 -6.40 9.33 0.35
N ALA A 72 -5.39 8.81 -0.37
CA ALA A 72 -5.20 9.07 -1.79
C ALA A 72 -6.17 8.28 -2.71
N GLU A 73 -6.92 7.29 -2.19
CA GLU A 73 -7.88 6.53 -3.00
C GLU A 73 -8.97 7.44 -3.60
N VAL A 74 -9.36 8.50 -2.89
CA VAL A 74 -10.35 9.50 -3.38
C VAL A 74 -9.85 10.27 -4.60
N GLU A 75 -8.53 10.31 -4.82
CA GLU A 75 -7.87 10.94 -5.97
C GLU A 75 -7.55 9.92 -7.09
N GLY A 76 -7.92 8.65 -6.90
CA GLY A 76 -7.73 7.57 -7.87
C GLY A 76 -6.50 6.69 -7.64
N TYR A 77 -5.84 6.76 -6.48
CA TYR A 77 -4.79 5.81 -6.11
C TYR A 77 -5.39 4.42 -5.84
N THR A 78 -4.76 3.35 -6.33
CA THR A 78 -5.32 1.98 -6.22
C THR A 78 -4.38 0.96 -5.58
N ALA A 79 -3.11 1.32 -5.38
CA ALA A 79 -2.08 0.36 -4.99
C ALA A 79 -2.08 -0.02 -3.49
N THR A 80 -2.98 0.57 -2.67
CA THR A 80 -3.34 0.03 -1.34
C THR A 80 -3.72 -1.45 -1.43
N ARG A 81 -4.46 -1.81 -2.48
CA ARG A 81 -4.85 -3.17 -2.84
C ARG A 81 -3.80 -3.77 -3.78
N HIS A 82 -2.63 -4.02 -3.20
CA HIS A 82 -1.43 -4.41 -3.93
C HIS A 82 -1.53 -5.77 -4.63
N GLN A 83 -2.33 -6.73 -4.12
CA GLN A 83 -2.57 -8.02 -4.80
C GLN A 83 -3.33 -7.79 -6.11
N ARG A 84 -4.39 -6.98 -6.09
CA ARG A 84 -5.09 -6.54 -7.29
C ARG A 84 -4.14 -5.81 -8.25
N GLU A 85 -3.34 -4.87 -7.74
CA GLU A 85 -2.48 -4.00 -8.55
C GLU A 85 -1.42 -4.80 -9.34
N VAL A 86 -0.86 -5.85 -8.75
CA VAL A 86 0.09 -6.75 -9.43
C VAL A 86 -0.58 -7.84 -10.27
N GLY A 87 -1.91 -7.83 -10.39
CA GLY A 87 -2.65 -8.66 -11.33
C GLY A 87 -3.08 -10.03 -10.79
N VAL A 88 -3.15 -10.25 -9.47
CA VAL A 88 -3.59 -11.54 -8.91
C VAL A 88 -4.96 -11.96 -9.46
N GLY A 89 -5.94 -11.05 -9.50
CA GLY A 89 -7.26 -11.33 -10.08
C GLY A 89 -7.23 -11.66 -11.58
N TYR A 90 -6.27 -11.09 -12.33
CA TYR A 90 -6.09 -11.41 -13.75
C TYR A 90 -5.60 -12.86 -13.93
N PHE A 91 -4.63 -13.30 -13.12
CA PHE A 91 -4.15 -14.67 -13.15
C PHE A 91 -5.18 -15.67 -12.62
N ASP A 92 -6.01 -15.29 -11.65
CA ASP A 92 -7.15 -16.11 -11.21
C ASP A 92 -8.17 -16.33 -12.33
N ALA A 93 -8.46 -15.29 -13.14
CA ALA A 93 -9.34 -15.43 -14.30
C ALA A 93 -8.76 -16.40 -15.35
N ILE A 94 -7.45 -16.32 -15.61
CA ILE A 94 -6.76 -17.29 -16.49
C ILE A 94 -6.90 -18.71 -15.93
N ALA A 95 -6.64 -18.92 -14.64
CA ALA A 95 -6.75 -20.22 -14.00
C ALA A 95 -8.18 -20.78 -14.06
N ALA A 96 -9.18 -19.92 -13.87
CA ALA A 96 -10.59 -20.28 -14.01
C ALA A 96 -10.92 -20.73 -15.44
N VAL A 97 -10.45 -20.02 -16.47
CA VAL A 97 -10.67 -20.41 -17.87
C VAL A 97 -10.02 -21.75 -18.18
N ILE A 98 -8.75 -21.95 -17.81
CA ILE A 98 -8.00 -23.19 -18.08
C ILE A 98 -8.65 -24.40 -17.39
N SER A 99 -9.13 -24.22 -16.16
CA SER A 99 -9.75 -25.30 -15.38
C SER A 99 -11.23 -25.53 -15.72
N GLY A 100 -11.83 -24.76 -16.62
CA GLY A 100 -13.27 -24.77 -16.86
C GLY A 100 -14.08 -24.41 -15.60
N GLY A 101 -13.55 -23.50 -14.78
CA GLY A 101 -14.16 -23.05 -13.53
C GLY A 101 -13.94 -23.96 -12.32
N LYS A 102 -13.09 -24.98 -12.42
CA LYS A 102 -12.89 -25.99 -11.37
C LYS A 102 -11.61 -25.81 -10.55
N SER A 103 -10.89 -24.70 -10.74
CA SER A 103 -9.69 -24.40 -9.96
C SER A 103 -10.04 -24.25 -8.47
N SER A 104 -9.32 -24.95 -7.61
CA SER A 104 -9.42 -24.85 -6.15
C SER A 104 -8.32 -23.99 -5.52
N THR A 105 -7.39 -23.48 -6.33
CA THR A 105 -6.18 -22.78 -5.88
C THR A 105 -6.10 -21.33 -6.40
N THR A 106 -7.24 -20.69 -6.67
CA THR A 106 -7.29 -19.24 -6.94
C THR A 106 -6.93 -18.44 -5.69
N ALA A 107 -6.22 -17.33 -5.85
CA ALA A 107 -5.55 -16.64 -4.76
C ALA A 107 -6.39 -15.51 -4.12
N LEU A 108 -7.17 -14.77 -4.89
CA LEU A 108 -7.76 -13.50 -4.42
C LEU A 108 -8.91 -13.70 -3.43
N ALA A 109 -9.82 -14.66 -3.70
CA ALA A 109 -11.09 -14.80 -2.98
C ALA A 109 -10.95 -15.12 -1.47
N ARG A 110 -9.80 -15.64 -1.05
CA ARG A 110 -9.49 -15.96 0.36
C ARG A 110 -8.26 -15.21 0.87
N SER A 111 -7.87 -14.12 0.21
CA SER A 111 -6.74 -13.29 0.61
C SER A 111 -7.08 -12.36 1.78
N THR A 112 -6.06 -11.93 2.52
CA THR A 112 -6.21 -10.87 3.54
C THR A 112 -6.65 -9.55 2.92
N GLU A 113 -6.25 -9.28 1.68
CA GLU A 113 -6.72 -8.13 0.92
C GLU A 113 -8.25 -8.14 0.78
N ALA A 114 -8.83 -9.25 0.33
CA ALA A 114 -10.29 -9.38 0.23
C ALA A 114 -11.01 -9.25 1.57
N ALA A 115 -10.38 -9.66 2.68
CA ALA A 115 -10.98 -9.63 4.00
C ALA A 115 -10.85 -8.28 4.73
N GLN A 116 -9.77 -7.53 4.51
CA GLN A 116 -9.40 -6.38 5.34
C GLN A 116 -9.39 -5.05 4.57
N PHE A 117 -9.42 -5.07 3.23
CA PHE A 117 -9.32 -3.88 2.38
C PHE A 117 -10.62 -3.58 1.60
N CYS A 118 -11.66 -4.38 1.82
CA CYS A 118 -13.03 -4.01 1.48
C CYS A 118 -13.56 -3.03 2.53
N GLU A 119 -14.21 -1.94 2.08
CA GLU A 119 -14.99 -1.10 2.99
C GLU A 119 -15.94 -2.01 3.78
N SER A 120 -15.97 -1.85 5.09
CA SER A 120 -16.74 -2.72 5.96
C SER A 120 -18.19 -2.82 5.48
N GLU A 121 -18.60 -3.97 4.95
CA GLU A 121 -20.00 -4.42 4.96
C GLU A 121 -20.42 -4.78 6.41
N ALA A 122 -20.18 -3.87 7.36
CA ALA A 122 -20.62 -4.02 8.75
C ALA A 122 -22.12 -3.66 8.94
N LYS A 123 -22.85 -3.43 7.85
CA LYS A 123 -24.32 -3.36 7.82
C LYS A 123 -24.79 -4.02 6.52
N VAL A 124 -25.71 -4.97 6.61
CA VAL A 124 -26.19 -5.89 5.55
C VAL A 124 -25.30 -7.14 5.50
N CYS A 125 -25.49 -8.15 6.34
CA CYS A 125 -26.46 -9.21 6.01
C CYS A 125 -26.76 -10.04 7.28
N LYS A 126 -27.81 -9.67 8.02
CA LYS A 126 -28.52 -10.62 8.89
C LYS A 126 -29.59 -11.28 8.04
N THR A 127 -29.20 -12.29 7.26
CA THR A 127 -30.15 -13.29 6.79
C THR A 127 -29.46 -14.64 6.88
N GLU A 128 -29.81 -15.33 7.96
CA GLU A 128 -29.42 -16.71 8.22
C GLU A 128 -29.75 -17.59 7.02
N THR A 129 -28.76 -18.32 6.51
CA THR A 129 -29.01 -19.57 5.81
C THR A 129 -28.13 -20.64 6.44
N LYS A 130 -28.75 -21.51 7.24
CA LYS A 130 -28.11 -22.68 7.86
C LYS A 130 -27.57 -23.60 6.75
N VAL A 131 -26.26 -23.78 6.69
CA VAL A 131 -25.62 -24.85 5.91
C VAL A 131 -25.30 -26.03 6.85
N PRO A 132 -25.57 -27.30 6.48
CA PRO A 132 -25.39 -28.44 7.38
C PRO A 132 -23.91 -28.70 7.69
N THR A 133 -23.60 -28.92 8.96
CA THR A 133 -22.26 -29.25 9.45
C THR A 133 -21.90 -30.71 9.18
N GLY A 134 -21.00 -30.95 8.22
CA GLY A 134 -20.25 -32.20 8.10
C GLY A 134 -19.08 -32.27 9.11
N PRO A 135 -18.43 -33.44 9.27
CA PRO A 135 -17.45 -33.65 10.33
C PRO A 135 -16.21 -32.76 10.14
N GLN A 136 -15.84 -32.04 11.21
CA GLN A 136 -14.67 -31.17 11.26
C GLN A 136 -13.39 -32.01 11.23
N TYR A 137 -12.65 -31.94 10.13
CA TYR A 137 -11.25 -32.34 10.12
C TYR A 137 -10.40 -31.15 10.54
N GLY A 138 -9.72 -31.27 11.68
CA GLY A 138 -8.76 -30.27 12.16
C GLY A 138 -7.57 -30.21 11.21
N TYR A 139 -7.49 -29.13 10.43
CA TYR A 139 -6.31 -28.76 9.66
C TYR A 139 -5.69 -27.52 10.29
N ASP A 140 -4.44 -27.65 10.68
CA ASP A 140 -3.54 -26.55 11.02
C ASP A 140 -3.21 -25.81 9.71
N ASP A 141 -3.66 -24.57 9.60
CA ASP A 141 -3.47 -23.72 8.42
C ASP A 141 -2.12 -22.99 8.42
N GLY A 142 -1.22 -23.33 9.35
CA GLY A 142 0.13 -22.77 9.43
C GLY A 142 0.16 -21.27 9.71
N LEU A 143 -0.99 -20.67 10.04
CA LEU A 143 -1.11 -19.31 10.51
C LEU A 143 -1.11 -19.35 12.03
N VAL A 144 -0.25 -18.53 12.64
CA VAL A 144 -0.21 -18.36 14.09
C VAL A 144 -1.50 -17.66 14.52
N HIS A 145 -2.56 -18.43 14.75
CA HIS A 145 -3.81 -17.96 15.34
C HIS A 145 -3.60 -17.73 16.82
N ASN A 146 -2.90 -16.64 17.16
CA ASN A 146 -3.05 -15.94 18.44
C ASN A 146 -2.23 -14.65 18.38
N HIS A 147 -2.90 -13.54 18.08
CA HIS A 147 -2.36 -12.19 18.27
C HIS A 147 -2.25 -11.79 19.75
N ASN A 148 -2.34 -12.73 20.70
CA ASN A 148 -2.21 -12.42 22.13
C ASN A 148 -0.87 -11.78 22.51
N TRP A 149 0.18 -11.96 21.70
CA TRP A 149 1.47 -11.27 21.89
C TRP A 149 1.43 -9.78 21.51
N ALA A 150 0.45 -9.34 20.71
CA ALA A 150 0.31 -7.95 20.28
C ALA A 150 -0.52 -7.10 21.25
N VAL A 151 -1.12 -7.70 22.28
CA VAL A 151 -2.02 -6.99 23.22
C VAL A 151 -1.67 -7.12 24.70
N HIS A 152 -0.71 -7.95 25.10
CA HIS A 152 -0.26 -8.00 26.50
C HIS A 152 1.26 -8.11 26.62
N ASP A 153 1.91 -6.98 26.92
CA ASP A 153 2.79 -6.81 28.09
C ASP A 153 3.64 -5.52 27.96
N TRP A 154 3.01 -4.36 28.11
CA TRP A 154 3.74 -3.09 28.21
C TRP A 154 4.49 -2.93 29.54
N ALA A 155 4.29 -3.84 30.52
CA ALA A 155 4.90 -3.76 31.85
C ALA A 155 6.21 -4.58 31.97
N ALA A 156 6.56 -5.41 30.97
CA ALA A 156 7.83 -6.13 30.93
C ALA A 156 8.98 -5.29 30.34
N ILE A 157 8.68 -4.35 29.44
CA ILE A 157 9.70 -3.53 28.75
C ILE A 157 10.35 -2.51 29.72
N ASP A 158 9.58 -1.95 30.66
CA ASP A 158 10.10 -1.00 31.66
C ASP A 158 11.07 -1.62 32.68
N ARG A 159 11.02 -2.94 32.89
CA ARG A 159 11.94 -3.64 33.80
C ARG A 159 13.30 -3.99 33.18
N ALA A 160 13.41 -3.99 31.86
CA ALA A 160 14.68 -4.22 31.17
C ALA A 160 15.51 -2.93 31.01
N ALA A 161 14.86 -1.76 31.01
CA ALA A 161 15.52 -0.46 30.86
C ALA A 161 16.13 0.11 32.16
N SER A 162 15.83 -0.47 33.32
CA SER A 162 16.27 0.03 34.64
C SER A 162 17.49 -0.70 35.21
N ASN A 163 18.05 -1.69 34.51
CA ASN A 163 19.25 -2.45 34.92
C ASN A 163 20.36 -2.43 33.84
N ALA A 164 20.37 -1.45 32.94
CA ALA A 164 21.46 -1.19 31.99
C ALA A 164 22.20 0.10 32.34
#